data_AF-A0A841T457-F1
#
_entry.id   AF-A0A841T457-F1
#
_cell.length_a   1.000
_cell.length_b   1.000
_cell.length_c   1.000
_cell.angle_alpha   90.00
_cell.angle_beta   90.00
_cell.angle_gamma   90.00
#
_symmetry.space_group_name_H-M   'P 1'
#
loop_
_entity.id
_entity.type
_entity.pdbx_description
1 polymer ?
#
loop_
_entity_poly.entity_id
_entity_poly.type
_entity_poly.pdbx_seq_one_letter_code
_entity_poly.pdbx_strand_id
1 'polypeptide(L)'
;MQELVATLNDHSRRYYTEDNPTISDKEYDLLYDELVALEAQTGETLPDSPTRRVGGDILKGFEPHRHLARLWSLDKAQSTEDLAAWETRVRKLIADYNAKNPERPLPEPEFVVELKYDGLTLNLTYEGGELAQAATRGNGVLSVKNELYKKAQGKLTKTLKYAIL
;
A
#
# COMPACT_ATOMS: atom_id res chain seq x y z
N MET A 1 18.21 -8.45 17.89
CA MET A 1 18.00 -7.81 16.57
C MET A 1 18.20 -8.80 15.44
N GLN A 2 19.39 -9.41 15.26
CA GLN A 2 19.63 -10.38 14.18
C GLN A 2 18.65 -11.57 14.18
N GLU A 3 18.41 -12.18 15.35
CA GLU A 3 17.46 -13.30 15.48
C GLU A 3 16.02 -12.89 15.16
N LEU A 4 15.60 -11.69 15.58
CA LEU A 4 14.26 -11.16 15.33
C LEU A 4 14.04 -10.87 13.83
N VAL A 5 15.03 -10.28 13.17
CA VAL A 5 15.03 -10.09 11.71
C VAL A 5 14.95 -11.43 10.98
N ALA A 6 15.76 -12.42 11.37
CA ALA A 6 15.73 -13.75 10.77
C ALA A 6 14.35 -14.44 10.94
N THR A 7 13.76 -14.31 12.13
CA THR A 7 12.45 -14.88 12.47
C THR A 7 11.34 -14.26 11.62
N LEU A 8 11.27 -12.92 11.56
CA LEU A 8 10.29 -12.20 10.74
C LEU A 8 10.45 -12.51 9.25
N ASN A 9 11.70 -12.63 8.77
CA ASN A 9 11.97 -13.01 7.38
C ASN A 9 11.49 -14.45 7.08
N ASP A 10 11.66 -15.41 7.99
CA ASP A 10 11.13 -16.77 7.79
C ASP A 10 9.60 -16.80 7.78
N HIS A 11 8.94 -16.09 8.70
CA HIS A 11 7.47 -16.01 8.70
C HIS A 11 6.93 -15.33 7.43
N SER A 12 7.56 -14.24 7.00
CA SER A 12 7.23 -13.58 5.73
C SER A 12 7.38 -14.53 4.54
N ARG A 13 8.47 -15.30 4.48
CA ARG A 13 8.72 -16.28 3.42
C ARG A 13 7.63 -17.37 3.41
N ARG A 14 7.28 -17.91 4.57
CA ARG A 14 6.23 -18.93 4.71
C ARG A 14 4.86 -18.42 4.30
N TYR A 15 4.53 -17.19 4.66
CA TYR A 15 3.27 -16.55 4.31
C TYR A 15 3.19 -16.23 2.80
N TYR A 16 4.16 -15.50 2.25
CA TYR A 16 4.08 -14.96 0.88
C TYR A 16 4.57 -15.92 -0.21
N THR A 17 5.43 -16.89 0.12
CA THR A 17 6.06 -17.79 -0.87
C THR A 17 5.56 -19.22 -0.76
N GLU A 18 5.39 -19.74 0.45
CA GLU A 18 5.04 -21.14 0.67
C GLU A 18 3.55 -21.38 0.90
N ASP A 19 2.75 -20.31 1.09
CA ASP A 19 1.33 -20.39 1.45
C ASP A 19 1.08 -21.30 2.67
N ASN A 20 2.02 -21.25 3.64
CA ASN A 20 2.03 -22.11 4.83
C ASN A 20 2.39 -21.30 6.10
N PRO A 21 1.55 -20.33 6.49
CA PRO A 21 1.81 -19.47 7.65
C PRO A 21 1.88 -20.30 8.94
N THR A 22 2.92 -20.05 9.74
CA THR A 22 3.13 -20.73 11.03
C THR A 22 2.66 -19.92 12.24
N ILE A 23 2.36 -18.64 12.04
CA ILE A 23 1.84 -17.72 13.06
C ILE A 23 0.71 -16.90 12.46
N SER A 24 -0.14 -16.37 13.33
CA SER A 24 -1.19 -15.42 12.93
C SER A 24 -0.62 -14.04 12.58
N ASP A 25 -1.36 -13.27 11.80
CA ASP A 25 -1.00 -11.89 11.44
C ASP A 25 -0.76 -11.02 12.69
N LYS A 26 -1.54 -11.24 13.76
CA LYS A 26 -1.39 -10.53 15.03
C LYS A 26 -0.05 -10.83 15.72
N GLU A 27 0.38 -12.09 15.70
CA GLU A 27 1.68 -12.48 16.27
C GLU A 27 2.83 -11.92 15.45
N TYR A 28 2.68 -11.88 14.12
CA TYR A 28 3.66 -11.25 13.24
C TYR A 28 3.78 -9.74 13.53
N ASP A 29 2.65 -9.04 13.64
CA ASP A 29 2.62 -7.61 13.93
C ASP A 29 3.31 -7.27 15.26
N LEU A 30 3.12 -8.08 16.30
CA LEU A 30 3.79 -7.90 17.60
C LEU A 30 5.31 -8.02 17.50
N LEU A 31 5.80 -9.03 16.76
CA LEU A 31 7.24 -9.21 16.52
C LEU A 31 7.83 -8.08 15.68
N TYR A 32 7.05 -7.57 14.72
CA TYR A 32 7.44 -6.45 13.87
C TYR A 32 7.54 -5.15 14.68
N ASP A 33 6.56 -4.87 15.54
CA ASP A 33 6.58 -3.70 16.42
C ASP A 33 7.75 -3.75 17.41
N GLU A 34 8.08 -4.94 17.93
CA GLU A 34 9.27 -5.15 18.76
C GLU A 34 10.56 -4.81 17.99
N LEU A 35 10.67 -5.22 16.72
CA LEU A 35 11.81 -4.90 15.88
C LEU A 35 11.91 -3.39 15.62
N VAL A 36 10.80 -2.72 15.31
CA VAL A 36 10.76 -1.27 15.11
C VAL A 36 11.23 -0.54 16.38
N ALA A 37 10.75 -0.95 17.55
CA ALA A 37 11.17 -0.37 18.82
C ALA A 37 12.67 -0.57 19.08
N LEU A 38 13.20 -1.76 18.78
CA LEU A 38 14.61 -2.09 18.96
C LEU A 38 15.53 -1.31 18.00
N GLU A 39 15.14 -1.15 16.73
CA GLU A 39 15.87 -0.34 15.76
C GLU A 39 15.87 1.14 16.17
N ALA A 40 14.75 1.66 16.69
CA ALA A 40 14.67 3.02 17.20
C ALA A 40 15.55 3.25 18.43
N GLN A 41 15.62 2.28 19.35
CA GLN A 41 16.46 2.36 20.56
C GLN A 41 17.95 2.31 20.25
N THR A 42 18.34 1.51 19.26
CA THR A 42 19.76 1.29 18.92
C THR A 42 20.28 2.27 17.88
N GLY A 43 19.38 2.88 17.07
CA GLY A 43 19.75 3.70 15.94
C GLY A 43 20.35 2.91 14.77
N GLU A 44 20.30 1.57 14.83
CA GLU A 44 20.81 0.67 13.81
C GLU A 44 19.65 -0.12 13.18
N THR A 45 19.66 -0.22 11.86
CA THR A 45 18.71 -1.04 11.09
C THR A 45 19.54 -2.01 10.27
N LEU A 46 19.30 -3.31 10.40
CA LEU A 46 20.08 -4.31 9.64
C LEU A 46 19.75 -4.26 8.14
N PRO A 47 20.71 -4.56 7.24
CA PRO A 47 20.51 -4.47 5.78
C PRO A 47 19.34 -5.29 5.24
N ASP A 48 19.07 -6.46 5.83
CA ASP A 48 18.03 -7.41 5.46
C ASP A 48 16.76 -7.29 6.31
N SER A 49 16.69 -6.28 7.17
CA SER A 49 15.56 -6.03 8.06
C SER A 49 14.26 -5.87 7.28
N PRO A 50 13.16 -6.54 7.68
CA PRO A 50 11.85 -6.39 7.05
C PRO A 50 11.32 -4.96 7.16
N THR A 51 11.74 -4.16 8.14
CA THR A 51 11.34 -2.74 8.28
C THR A 51 11.86 -1.85 7.16
N ARG A 52 12.90 -2.30 6.42
CA ARG A 52 13.41 -1.63 5.22
C ARG A 52 12.58 -1.95 3.97
N ARG A 53 11.76 -3.01 3.99
CA ARG A 53 11.05 -3.50 2.80
C ARG A 53 9.67 -2.85 2.71
N VAL A 54 9.43 -2.09 1.65
CA VAL A 54 8.09 -1.60 1.31
C VAL A 54 7.48 -2.52 0.25
N GLY A 55 6.62 -3.44 0.68
CA GLY A 55 6.02 -4.47 -0.19
C GLY A 55 6.94 -5.69 -0.42
N GLY A 56 6.33 -6.84 -0.76
CA GLY A 56 7.03 -8.12 -0.93
C GLY A 56 7.85 -8.25 -2.22
N ASP A 57 8.75 -9.24 -2.24
CA ASP A 57 9.61 -9.55 -3.39
C ASP A 57 8.80 -10.01 -4.61
N ILE A 58 9.29 -9.65 -5.80
CA ILE A 58 8.69 -10.03 -7.09
C ILE A 58 8.79 -11.56 -7.26
N LEU A 59 7.64 -12.23 -7.33
CA LEU A 59 7.56 -13.67 -7.63
C LEU A 59 8.29 -13.99 -8.94
N LYS A 60 9.17 -15.01 -8.93
CA LYS A 60 9.83 -15.52 -10.13
C LYS A 60 8.77 -16.09 -11.09
N GLY A 61 8.78 -15.63 -12.34
CA GLY A 61 7.85 -16.08 -13.40
C GLY A 61 6.93 -15.00 -13.97
N PHE A 62 6.94 -13.79 -13.41
CA PHE A 62 6.19 -12.66 -13.95
C PHE A 62 7.10 -11.56 -14.51
N GLU A 63 6.66 -10.91 -15.58
CA GLU A 63 7.41 -9.79 -16.17
C GLU A 63 7.39 -8.57 -15.24
N PRO A 64 8.55 -7.97 -14.94
CA PRO A 64 8.62 -6.72 -14.19
C PRO A 64 7.81 -5.61 -14.88
N HIS A 65 7.07 -4.85 -14.08
CA HIS A 65 6.30 -3.71 -14.54
C HIS A 65 6.59 -2.47 -13.70
N ARG A 66 6.89 -1.35 -14.36
CA ARG A 66 6.99 -0.03 -13.72
C ARG A 66 5.68 0.71 -13.92
N HIS A 67 5.06 1.13 -12.81
CA HIS A 67 3.82 1.91 -12.86
C HIS A 67 4.05 3.27 -13.51
N LEU A 68 3.05 3.77 -14.23
CA LEU A 68 3.08 5.09 -14.88
C LEU A 68 3.18 6.23 -13.86
N ALA A 69 2.60 6.04 -12.68
CA ALA A 69 2.69 6.94 -11.53
C ALA A 69 2.92 6.12 -10.25
N ARG A 70 3.48 6.75 -9.22
CA ARG A 70 3.64 6.10 -7.91
C ARG A 70 2.26 5.80 -7.32
N LEU A 71 2.06 4.55 -6.90
CA LEU A 71 0.90 4.15 -6.11
C LEU A 71 1.19 4.33 -4.63
N TRP A 72 0.45 5.22 -3.98
CA TRP A 72 0.56 5.46 -2.54
C TRP A 72 -0.12 4.36 -1.72
N SER A 73 0.24 4.27 -0.45
CA SER A 73 -0.54 3.55 0.56
C SER A 73 -1.36 4.54 1.37
N LEU A 74 -2.41 4.05 2.00
CA LEU A 74 -3.16 4.81 2.99
C LEU A 74 -2.51 4.62 4.37
N ASP A 75 -2.41 5.71 5.12
CA ASP A 75 -2.11 5.65 6.55
C ASP A 75 -3.28 5.02 7.32
N LYS A 76 -2.99 4.47 8.49
CA LYS A 76 -3.97 3.85 9.38
C LYS A 76 -4.35 4.81 10.51
N ALA A 77 -5.62 4.82 10.88
CA ALA A 77 -6.12 5.39 12.13
C ALA A 77 -6.76 4.25 12.93
N GLN A 78 -6.41 4.08 14.20
CA GLN A 78 -6.91 2.97 15.04
C GLN A 78 -7.84 3.45 16.16
N SER A 79 -8.00 4.77 16.28
CA SER A 79 -8.86 5.41 17.28
C SER A 79 -9.64 6.58 16.69
N THR A 80 -10.67 7.03 17.41
CA THR A 80 -11.42 8.24 17.06
C THR A 80 -10.56 9.49 17.17
N GLU A 81 -9.59 9.48 18.08
CA GLU A 81 -8.63 10.55 18.31
C GLU A 81 -7.67 10.68 17.12
N ASP A 82 -7.18 9.56 16.58
CA ASP A 82 -6.33 9.55 15.37
C ASP A 82 -7.08 10.14 14.16
N LEU A 83 -8.36 9.78 14.01
CA LEU A 83 -9.20 10.29 12.93
C LEU A 83 -9.44 11.79 13.07
N ALA A 84 -9.74 12.28 14.28
CA ALA A 84 -9.93 13.70 14.56
C ALA A 84 -8.62 14.50 14.34
N ALA A 85 -7.48 13.92 14.72
CA ALA A 85 -6.17 14.50 14.48
C ALA A 85 -5.86 14.57 12.97
N TRP A 86 -6.21 13.54 12.20
CA TRP A 86 -6.11 13.56 10.74
C TRP A 86 -7.01 14.64 10.12
N GLU A 87 -8.27 14.75 10.51
CA GLU A 87 -9.19 15.78 10.01
C GLU A 87 -8.66 17.19 10.31
N THR A 88 -8.14 17.40 11.52
CA THR A 88 -7.53 18.67 11.92
C THR A 88 -6.35 19.04 11.01
N ARG A 89 -5.51 18.06 10.62
CA ARG A 89 -4.42 18.28 9.67
C ARG A 89 -4.95 18.65 8.28
N VAL A 90 -5.98 17.99 7.78
CA VAL A 90 -6.60 18.32 6.49
C VAL A 90 -7.10 19.76 6.47
N ARG A 91 -7.88 20.16 7.49
CA ARG A 91 -8.40 21.53 7.61
C ARG A 91 -7.31 22.57 7.69
N LYS A 92 -6.24 22.28 8.43
CA LYS A 92 -5.07 23.17 8.51
C LYS A 92 -4.40 23.36 7.14
N LEU A 93 -4.21 22.28 6.38
CA LEU A 93 -3.61 22.36 5.04
C LEU A 93 -4.45 23.21 4.07
N ILE A 94 -5.78 23.07 4.13
CA ILE A 94 -6.71 23.89 3.34
C ILE A 94 -6.60 25.36 3.75
N ALA A 95 -6.62 25.65 5.05
CA ALA A 95 -6.48 27.01 5.55
C ALA A 95 -5.14 27.65 5.15
N ASP A 96 -4.03 26.92 5.27
CA ASP A 96 -2.69 27.38 4.88
C ASP A 96 -2.60 27.65 3.37
N TYR A 97 -3.25 26.83 2.54
CA TYR A 97 -3.35 27.08 1.10
C TYR A 97 -4.18 28.33 0.81
N ASN A 98 -5.36 28.47 1.44
CA ASN A 98 -6.28 29.58 1.21
C ASN A 98 -5.68 30.92 1.64
N ALA A 99 -4.93 30.94 2.75
CA ALA A 99 -4.21 32.12 3.21
C ALA A 99 -3.16 32.62 2.18
N LYS A 100 -2.56 31.71 1.41
CA LYS A 100 -1.59 32.03 0.35
C LYS A 100 -2.25 32.32 -1.00
N ASN A 101 -3.50 31.91 -1.19
CA ASN A 101 -4.24 32.00 -2.46
C ASN A 101 -5.64 32.59 -2.25
N PRO A 102 -5.75 33.84 -1.74
CA PRO A 102 -7.04 34.42 -1.35
C PRO A 102 -8.00 34.59 -2.54
N GLU A 103 -7.47 34.80 -3.74
CA GLU A 103 -8.25 34.98 -4.97
C GLU A 103 -8.91 33.68 -5.47
N ARG A 104 -8.44 32.51 -4.99
CA ARG A 104 -8.92 31.20 -5.42
C ARG A 104 -8.84 30.19 -4.25
N PRO A 105 -9.71 30.34 -3.25
CA PRO A 105 -9.73 29.42 -2.12
C PRO A 105 -10.21 28.04 -2.56
N LEU A 106 -9.68 27.01 -1.91
CA LEU A 106 -10.24 25.67 -1.92
C LEU A 106 -11.56 25.66 -1.12
N PRO A 107 -12.52 24.82 -1.52
CA PRO A 107 -13.75 24.62 -0.78
C PRO A 107 -13.50 23.91 0.56
N GLU A 108 -14.54 23.84 1.40
CA GLU A 108 -14.52 22.98 2.59
C GLU A 108 -14.32 21.51 2.22
N PRO A 109 -13.64 20.71 3.06
CA PRO A 109 -13.40 19.31 2.78
C PRO A 109 -14.71 18.51 2.86
N GLU A 110 -14.92 17.68 1.84
CA GLU A 110 -15.95 16.63 1.82
C GLU A 110 -15.28 15.26 1.92
N PHE A 111 -15.90 14.34 2.66
CA PHE A 111 -15.35 13.01 2.90
C PHE A 111 -16.28 11.94 2.34
N VAL A 112 -15.68 10.94 1.69
CA VAL A 112 -16.37 9.73 1.24
C VAL A 112 -15.90 8.57 2.11
N VAL A 113 -16.84 7.77 2.59
CA VAL A 113 -16.55 6.58 3.39
C VAL A 113 -16.82 5.36 2.55
N GLU A 114 -15.80 4.52 2.39
CA GLU A 114 -15.86 3.27 1.65
C GLU A 114 -15.42 2.10 2.55
N LEU A 115 -15.94 0.91 2.26
CA LEU A 115 -15.46 -0.29 2.91
C LEU A 115 -14.05 -0.62 2.42
N LYS A 116 -13.11 -0.81 3.34
CA LYS A 116 -11.77 -1.28 3.00
C LYS A 116 -11.84 -2.78 2.67
N TYR A 117 -11.70 -3.12 1.40
CA TYR A 117 -11.48 -4.49 0.99
C TYR A 117 -10.09 -4.96 1.44
N ASP A 118 -10.04 -6.11 2.10
CA ASP A 118 -8.79 -6.72 2.53
C ASP A 118 -8.36 -7.76 1.51
N GLY A 119 -7.51 -7.32 0.58
CA GLY A 119 -7.12 -8.12 -0.57
C GLY A 119 -5.99 -7.46 -1.35
N LEU A 120 -5.80 -7.93 -2.58
CA LEU A 120 -4.70 -7.50 -3.42
C LEU A 120 -5.06 -6.22 -4.20
N THR A 121 -4.24 -5.18 -4.07
CA THR A 121 -4.33 -4.00 -4.94
C THR A 121 -3.86 -4.34 -6.35
N LEU A 122 -4.73 -4.09 -7.33
CA LEU A 122 -4.44 -4.19 -8.76
C LEU A 122 -4.45 -2.80 -9.40
N ASN A 123 -3.48 -2.55 -10.28
CA ASN A 123 -3.44 -1.40 -11.16
C ASN A 123 -3.85 -1.85 -12.56
N LEU A 124 -4.88 -1.20 -13.13
CA LEU A 124 -5.43 -1.52 -14.44
C LEU A 124 -5.22 -0.34 -15.39
N THR A 125 -4.49 -0.57 -16.48
CA THR A 125 -4.28 0.43 -17.55
C THR A 125 -5.27 0.18 -18.67
N TYR A 126 -6.00 1.23 -19.06
CA TYR A 126 -6.93 1.21 -20.19
C TYR A 126 -6.43 2.12 -21.31
N GLU A 127 -6.49 1.63 -22.55
CA GLU A 127 -6.15 2.38 -23.76
C GLU A 127 -7.32 2.30 -24.74
N GLY A 128 -7.79 3.45 -25.23
CA GLY A 128 -8.98 3.49 -26.10
C GLY A 128 -10.26 2.95 -25.44
N GLY A 129 -10.31 2.92 -24.10
CA GLY A 129 -11.40 2.31 -23.33
C GLY A 129 -11.25 0.81 -23.10
N GLU A 130 -10.29 0.14 -23.73
CA GLU A 130 -10.06 -1.29 -23.56
C GLU A 130 -8.97 -1.56 -22.52
N LEU A 131 -9.12 -2.66 -21.75
CA LEU A 131 -8.13 -3.06 -20.76
C LEU A 131 -6.85 -3.54 -21.47
N ALA A 132 -5.81 -2.71 -21.40
CA ALA A 132 -4.51 -2.97 -22.01
C ALA A 132 -3.57 -3.75 -21.07
N GLN A 133 -3.66 -3.53 -19.75
CA GLN A 133 -2.76 -4.15 -18.80
C GLN A 133 -3.37 -4.26 -17.39
N ALA A 134 -3.00 -5.30 -16.65
CA ALA A 134 -3.11 -5.34 -15.19
C ALA A 134 -1.77 -5.68 -14.54
N ALA A 135 -1.46 -5.02 -13.43
CA ALA A 135 -0.30 -5.28 -12.60
C ALA A 135 -0.68 -5.28 -11.12
N THR A 136 0.09 -5.95 -10.28
CA THR A 136 -0.06 -5.82 -8.82
C THR A 136 0.51 -4.48 -8.35
N ARG A 137 0.20 -4.02 -7.13
CA ARG A 137 0.84 -2.80 -6.60
C ARG A 137 2.36 -2.95 -6.45
N GLY A 138 2.84 -4.10 -5.98
CA GLY A 138 4.24 -4.28 -5.59
C GLY A 138 4.67 -3.25 -4.54
N ASN A 139 5.81 -2.59 -4.76
CA ASN A 139 6.29 -1.51 -3.89
C ASN A 139 5.72 -0.12 -4.25
N GLY A 140 4.72 -0.06 -5.15
CA GLY A 140 4.09 1.17 -5.61
C GLY A 140 4.84 1.89 -6.73
N VAL A 141 6.04 1.43 -7.12
CA VAL A 141 6.78 1.93 -8.30
C VAL A 141 7.11 0.80 -9.27
N LEU A 142 7.52 -0.34 -8.74
CA LEU A 142 7.83 -1.58 -9.44
C LEU A 142 6.91 -2.68 -8.94
N SER A 143 6.49 -3.52 -9.87
CA SER A 143 5.55 -4.63 -9.66
C SER A 143 5.76 -5.71 -10.71
N VAL A 144 4.78 -6.61 -10.82
CA VAL A 144 4.72 -7.63 -11.85
C VAL A 144 3.44 -7.51 -12.68
N LYS A 145 3.53 -7.79 -13.98
CA LYS A 145 2.34 -7.98 -14.82
C LYS A 145 1.57 -9.19 -14.33
N ASN A 146 0.25 -9.06 -14.25
CA ASN A 146 -0.63 -10.16 -13.87
C ASN A 146 -1.37 -10.72 -15.09
N GLU A 147 -0.83 -11.77 -15.72
CA GLU A 147 -1.46 -12.40 -16.91
C GLU A 147 -2.90 -12.90 -16.68
N LEU A 148 -3.36 -13.06 -15.43
CA LEU A 148 -4.73 -13.50 -15.13
C LEU A 148 -5.80 -12.52 -15.64
N TYR A 149 -5.47 -11.25 -15.90
CA TYR A 149 -6.44 -10.31 -16.49
C TYR A 149 -6.92 -10.75 -17.88
N LYS A 150 -6.10 -11.49 -18.64
CA LYS A 150 -6.48 -12.05 -19.95
C LYS A 150 -7.66 -13.02 -19.82
N LYS A 151 -7.77 -13.73 -18.69
CA LYS A 151 -8.93 -14.60 -18.37
C LYS A 151 -10.14 -13.81 -17.84
N ALA A 152 -9.92 -12.60 -17.32
CA ALA A 152 -10.95 -11.74 -16.73
C ALA A 152 -11.53 -10.71 -17.71
N GLN A 153 -11.08 -10.67 -18.97
CA GLN A 153 -11.52 -9.76 -20.04
C GLN A 153 -13.03 -9.79 -20.38
N GLY A 154 -13.83 -10.64 -19.71
CA GLY A 154 -15.30 -10.63 -19.77
C GLY A 154 -16.02 -10.17 -18.50
N LYS A 155 -15.32 -10.01 -17.36
CA LYS A 155 -15.91 -9.64 -16.05
C LYS A 155 -15.46 -8.28 -15.55
N LEU A 156 -14.23 -7.86 -15.87
CA LEU A 156 -13.77 -6.49 -15.64
C LEU A 156 -14.36 -5.64 -16.76
N THR A 157 -15.28 -4.74 -16.42
CA THR A 157 -16.02 -3.89 -17.37
C THR A 157 -15.07 -3.24 -18.36
N LYS A 158 -15.34 -3.44 -19.66
CA LYS A 158 -14.64 -2.82 -20.81
C LYS A 158 -14.69 -1.29 -20.87
N THR A 159 -15.09 -0.62 -19.79
CA THR A 159 -15.21 0.83 -19.73
C THR A 159 -15.22 1.26 -18.27
N LEU A 160 -14.15 1.91 -17.81
CA LEU A 160 -14.17 2.61 -16.54
C LEU A 160 -14.89 3.96 -16.76
N LYS A 161 -16.04 4.17 -16.11
CA LYS A 161 -16.74 5.48 -16.14
C LYS A 161 -16.25 6.44 -15.05
N TYR A 162 -15.60 5.93 -14.00
CA TYR A 162 -15.07 6.73 -12.90
C TYR A 162 -13.83 6.04 -12.33
N ALA A 163 -12.71 6.76 -12.25
CA ALA A 163 -11.51 6.36 -11.51
C ALA A 163 -11.33 7.36 -10.37
N ILE A 164 -11.24 6.88 -9.13
CA ILE A 164 -10.77 7.66 -8.00
C ILE A 164 -9.27 7.41 -7.92
N LEU A 165 -8.49 8.49 -8.01
CA LEU A 165 -7.02 8.52 -7.96
C LEU A 165 -6.51 8.37 -6.52
#